data_AF-A0A7Y9QYB9-F1
#
_entry.id   AF-A0A7Y9QYB9-F1
#
_cell.length_a   1.000
_cell.length_b   1.000
_cell.length_c   1.000
_cell.angle_alpha   90.00
_cell.angle_beta   90.00
_cell.angle_gamma   90.00
#
_symmetry.space_group_name_H-M   'P 1'
#
loop_
_entity.id
_entity.type
_entity.pdbx_description
1 polymer ?
#
loop_
_entity_poly.entity_id
_entity_poly.type
_entity_poly.pdbx_seq_one_letter_code
_entity_poly.pdbx_strand_id
1 'polypeptide(L)'
;MSSPMRWRHVLHATLVALVALFLWLVWSPLDGSRNPVPRSLPSSTRSDMETRPVMPLHLKLRDGFQEDTVSIQVDGLTVYYGRKVQTDPSISLADAVDVPVTAAVVRVRVEVQGGPVAEQDIRVAETPFVDIRRVDGQLQLHASVDEMPML
;
A
#
# COMPACT_ATOMS: atom_id res chain seq x y z
N MET A 1 26.24 -19.68 -36.52
CA MET A 1 24.88 -19.45 -37.02
C MET A 1 24.14 -18.64 -35.99
N SER A 2 23.87 -17.39 -36.35
CA SER A 2 23.37 -16.33 -35.48
C SER A 2 21.86 -16.22 -35.63
N SER A 3 21.15 -16.01 -34.53
CA SER A 3 19.86 -15.31 -34.51
C SER A 3 19.66 -14.66 -33.15
N PRO A 4 19.71 -13.31 -33.07
CA PRO A 4 19.43 -12.56 -31.86
C PRO A 4 17.95 -12.19 -31.80
N MET A 5 17.25 -12.55 -30.72
CA MET A 5 15.90 -12.07 -30.46
C MET A 5 15.95 -10.75 -29.69
N ARG A 6 15.94 -9.65 -30.45
CA ARG A 6 15.65 -8.30 -29.96
C ARG A 6 14.14 -8.13 -29.85
N TRP A 7 13.58 -8.09 -28.65
CA TRP A 7 12.20 -7.59 -28.42
C TRP A 7 12.21 -6.44 -27.42
N ARG A 8 12.44 -5.26 -27.99
CA ARG A 8 11.78 -3.97 -27.74
C ARG A 8 11.22 -3.76 -26.32
N HIS A 9 11.98 -2.98 -25.54
CA HIS A 9 11.38 -1.99 -24.63
C HIS A 9 10.36 -1.14 -25.41
N VAL A 10 9.26 -0.75 -24.74
CA VAL A 10 8.59 0.56 -24.81
C VAL A 10 7.15 0.43 -24.26
N LEU A 11 6.78 1.38 -23.39
CA LEU A 11 5.45 1.74 -22.86
C LEU A 11 4.96 1.01 -21.59
N HIS A 12 5.01 1.71 -20.45
CA HIS A 12 3.84 2.03 -19.60
C HIS A 12 4.22 3.17 -18.63
N ALA A 13 4.75 4.27 -19.18
CA ALA A 13 4.96 5.52 -18.46
C ALA A 13 3.91 6.53 -18.93
N THR A 14 2.61 6.27 -18.70
CA THR A 14 1.54 7.23 -19.05
C THR A 14 0.21 6.93 -18.34
N LEU A 15 0.16 6.95 -17.00
CA LEU A 15 -1.14 6.97 -16.32
C LEU A 15 -1.17 7.81 -15.02
N VAL A 16 -0.34 8.86 -14.95
CA VAL A 16 -0.39 9.84 -13.84
C VAL A 16 -1.12 11.14 -14.25
N ALA A 17 -1.35 11.36 -15.55
CA ALA A 17 -1.83 12.65 -16.06
C ALA A 17 -3.35 12.80 -16.20
N LEU A 18 -4.15 11.73 -16.06
CA LEU A 18 -5.59 11.77 -16.35
C LEU A 18 -6.48 12.07 -15.12
N VAL A 19 -5.95 11.98 -13.91
CA VAL A 19 -6.68 12.30 -12.66
C VAL A 19 -6.72 13.82 -12.40
N ALA A 20 -5.72 14.57 -12.87
CA ALA A 20 -5.64 16.01 -12.65
C ALA A 20 -6.64 16.84 -13.48
N LEU A 21 -7.09 16.33 -14.64
CA LEU A 21 -7.98 17.07 -15.53
C LEU A 21 -9.46 16.99 -15.11
N PHE A 22 -9.86 15.95 -14.36
CA PHE A 22 -11.25 15.78 -13.93
C PHE A 22 -11.61 16.63 -12.71
N LEU A 23 -10.62 17.10 -11.95
CA LEU A 23 -10.80 17.98 -10.79
C LEU A 23 -10.92 19.47 -11.15
N TRP A 24 -10.69 19.87 -12.41
CA TRP A 24 -10.74 21.28 -12.81
C TRP A 24 -12.08 21.71 -13.44
N LEU A 25 -12.94 20.79 -13.87
CA LEU A 25 -14.19 21.14 -14.58
C LEU A 25 -15.42 21.37 -13.68
N VAL A 26 -15.33 21.08 -12.38
CA VAL A 26 -16.45 21.25 -11.41
C VAL A 26 -16.42 22.62 -10.71
N TRP A 27 -15.52 23.51 -11.12
CA TRP A 27 -15.46 24.91 -10.68
C TRP A 27 -15.82 25.84 -11.85
N SER A 28 -17.09 26.25 -11.92
CA SER A 28 -17.47 27.46 -12.66
C SER A 28 -18.41 28.29 -11.80
N PRO A 29 -18.01 29.51 -11.39
CA PRO A 29 -18.88 30.43 -10.70
C PRO A 29 -19.73 31.18 -11.73
N LEU A 30 -21.05 31.18 -11.56
CA LEU A 30 -21.94 32.14 -12.20
C LEU A 30 -22.62 32.96 -11.10
N ASP A 31 -22.24 34.24 -11.09
CA ASP A 31 -22.72 35.31 -10.22
C ASP A 31 -24.17 35.71 -10.56
N GLY A 32 -24.95 36.19 -9.59
CA GLY A 32 -26.30 36.69 -9.89
C GLY A 32 -27.31 36.85 -8.74
N SER A 33 -27.02 37.74 -7.79
CA SER A 33 -27.95 38.76 -7.23
C SER A 33 -29.35 38.36 -6.68
N ARG A 34 -29.51 38.45 -5.34
CA ARG A 34 -30.45 39.33 -4.57
C ARG A 34 -30.74 38.77 -3.16
N ASN A 35 -30.26 39.47 -2.13
CA ASN A 35 -30.72 39.38 -0.73
C ASN A 35 -32.06 40.16 -0.56
N PRO A 36 -32.88 40.05 0.52
CA PRO A 36 -32.50 39.68 1.91
C PRO A 36 -33.51 38.83 2.75
N VAL A 37 -33.04 38.31 3.89
CA VAL A 37 -33.62 38.31 5.28
C VAL A 37 -33.07 37.10 6.06
N PRO A 38 -32.51 37.27 7.27
CA PRO A 38 -31.82 36.20 7.99
C PRO A 38 -32.83 35.30 8.71
N ARG A 39 -33.09 34.12 8.14
CA ARG A 39 -33.70 33.02 8.87
C ARG A 39 -32.56 32.16 9.40
N SER A 40 -32.37 32.20 10.72
CA SER A 40 -31.45 31.38 11.48
C SER A 40 -31.52 29.92 11.02
N LEU A 41 -30.51 29.50 10.27
CA LEU A 41 -30.23 28.10 9.97
C LEU A 41 -29.06 27.70 10.87
N PRO A 42 -29.13 26.53 11.55
CA PRO A 42 -27.97 26.00 12.24
C PRO A 42 -26.85 25.92 11.20
N SER A 43 -25.70 26.44 11.58
CA SER A 43 -24.42 26.19 10.94
C SER A 43 -24.24 24.68 10.86
N SER A 44 -24.73 24.06 9.79
CA SER A 44 -24.22 22.79 9.30
C SER A 44 -22.80 23.09 8.87
N THR A 45 -21.89 22.99 9.83
CA THR A 45 -20.45 23.05 9.65
C THR A 45 -20.09 21.92 8.69
N ARG A 46 -20.19 22.23 7.41
CA ARG A 46 -19.56 21.50 6.31
C ARG A 46 -18.07 21.82 6.41
N SER A 47 -17.40 21.33 7.45
CA SER A 47 -15.97 21.61 7.65
C SER A 47 -15.22 20.62 8.54
N ASP A 48 -15.72 19.41 8.71
CA ASP A 48 -14.93 18.29 9.24
C ASP A 48 -14.91 17.18 8.18
N MET A 49 -14.44 17.48 6.97
CA MET A 49 -13.70 16.46 6.23
C MET A 49 -12.37 16.33 6.95
N GLU A 50 -12.42 15.67 8.11
CA GLU A 50 -11.27 15.29 8.89
C GLU A 50 -10.40 14.45 7.96
N THR A 51 -9.34 15.08 7.43
CA THR A 51 -8.33 14.38 6.64
C THR A 51 -7.82 13.27 7.53
N ARG A 52 -8.27 12.03 7.27
CA ARG A 52 -7.81 10.88 8.06
C ARG A 52 -6.30 10.89 8.03
N PRO A 53 -5.63 10.79 9.19
CA PRO A 53 -4.19 10.80 9.22
C PRO A 53 -3.67 9.66 8.35
N VAL A 54 -2.77 9.99 7.41
CA VAL A 54 -2.05 8.98 6.64
C VAL A 54 -1.00 8.39 7.56
N MET A 55 -1.09 7.10 7.83
CA MET A 55 -0.18 6.35 8.68
C MET A 55 0.66 5.42 7.80
N PRO A 56 1.97 5.30 8.03
CA PRO A 56 2.78 4.32 7.33
C PRO A 56 2.55 2.91 7.91
N LEU A 57 2.38 1.94 7.02
CA LEU A 57 2.48 0.51 7.33
C LEU A 57 3.79 0.00 6.76
N HIS A 58 4.66 -0.54 7.62
CA HIS A 58 5.97 -1.04 7.27
C HIS A 58 5.92 -2.56 7.12
N LEU A 59 6.13 -3.07 5.90
CA LEU A 59 6.09 -4.49 5.61
C LEU A 59 7.51 -4.97 5.26
N LYS A 60 8.03 -5.95 6.00
CA LYS A 60 9.38 -6.49 5.78
C LYS A 60 9.35 -7.98 5.50
N LEU A 61 9.91 -8.40 4.38
CA LEU A 61 10.15 -9.80 4.05
C LEU A 61 11.48 -10.19 4.71
N ARG A 62 11.43 -11.02 5.75
CA ARG A 62 12.61 -11.40 6.54
C ARG A 62 13.11 -12.78 6.17
N ASP A 63 12.86 -13.78 7.02
CA ASP A 63 13.52 -15.08 6.94
C ASP A 63 12.81 -16.08 6.03
N GLY A 64 13.61 -16.97 5.44
CA GLY A 64 13.14 -18.21 4.81
C GLY A 64 12.71 -18.13 3.35
N PHE A 65 12.92 -16.99 2.68
CA PHE A 65 12.63 -16.85 1.25
C PHE A 65 13.79 -17.39 0.40
N GLN A 66 13.47 -18.20 -0.62
CA GLN A 66 14.46 -18.92 -1.44
C GLN A 66 14.14 -18.78 -2.94
N GLU A 67 14.50 -17.63 -3.53
CA GLU A 67 14.15 -17.26 -4.91
C GLU A 67 12.63 -17.30 -5.20
N ASP A 68 11.82 -16.98 -4.19
CA ASP A 68 10.37 -17.05 -4.28
C ASP A 68 9.78 -15.94 -5.16
N THR A 69 8.58 -16.15 -5.69
CA THR A 69 7.77 -15.06 -6.25
C THR A 69 6.70 -14.71 -5.24
N VAL A 70 6.71 -13.47 -4.75
CA VAL A 70 5.89 -13.01 -3.61
C VAL A 70 5.00 -11.86 -4.06
N SER A 71 3.75 -11.88 -3.64
CA SER A 71 2.84 -10.73 -3.74
C SER A 71 2.32 -10.34 -2.35
N ILE A 72 2.25 -9.04 -2.09
CA ILE A 72 1.63 -8.51 -0.88
C ILE A 72 0.49 -7.58 -1.28
N GLN A 73 -0.66 -7.79 -0.64
CA GLN A 73 -1.86 -6.99 -0.83
C GLN A 73 -2.25 -6.34 0.50
N VAL A 74 -2.73 -5.10 0.42
CA VAL A 74 -3.32 -4.36 1.54
C VAL A 74 -4.73 -3.97 1.11
N ASP A 75 -5.74 -4.43 1.85
CA ASP A 75 -7.17 -4.25 1.51
C ASP A 75 -7.52 -4.68 0.07
N GLY A 76 -6.88 -5.75 -0.41
CA GLY A 76 -7.08 -6.30 -1.75
C GLY A 76 -6.32 -5.57 -2.87
N LEU A 77 -5.59 -4.49 -2.57
CA LEU A 77 -4.71 -3.81 -3.51
C LEU A 77 -3.30 -4.38 -3.42
N THR A 78 -2.74 -4.85 -4.53
CA THR A 78 -1.33 -5.28 -4.59
C THR A 78 -0.41 -4.09 -4.41
N VAL A 79 0.34 -4.09 -3.32
CA VAL A 79 1.31 -3.04 -2.96
C VAL A 79 2.75 -3.46 -3.24
N TYR A 80 3.00 -4.77 -3.36
CA TYR A 80 4.30 -5.32 -3.65
C TYR A 80 4.18 -6.57 -4.52
N TYR A 81 5.10 -6.70 -5.47
CA TYR A 81 5.28 -7.90 -6.26
C TYR A 81 6.78 -8.10 -6.55
N GLY A 82 7.37 -9.11 -5.92
CA GLY A 82 8.78 -9.45 -6.04
C GLY A 82 8.95 -10.78 -6.75
N ARG A 83 9.95 -10.88 -7.63
CA ARG A 83 10.37 -12.13 -8.26
C ARG A 83 11.76 -12.49 -7.78
N LYS A 84 12.02 -13.79 -7.56
CA LYS A 84 13.30 -14.29 -7.03
C LYS A 84 13.68 -13.63 -5.70
N VAL A 85 12.68 -13.42 -4.84
CA VAL A 85 12.86 -12.91 -3.47
C VAL A 85 13.67 -13.93 -2.68
N GLN A 86 14.80 -13.50 -2.15
CA GLN A 86 15.72 -14.35 -1.41
C GLN A 86 16.17 -13.60 -0.16
N THR A 87 16.13 -14.29 0.98
CA THR A 87 16.65 -13.73 2.24
C THR A 87 18.18 -13.64 2.17
N ASP A 88 18.73 -12.46 2.44
CA ASP A 88 20.14 -12.30 2.75
C ASP A 88 20.38 -12.74 4.21
N PRO A 89 21.11 -13.85 4.46
CA PRO A 89 21.32 -14.38 5.79
C PRO A 89 22.21 -13.48 6.67
N SER A 90 22.95 -12.53 6.09
CA SER A 90 23.80 -11.60 6.86
C SER A 90 23.01 -10.47 7.51
N ILE A 91 21.77 -10.22 7.07
CA ILE A 91 20.91 -9.15 7.60
C ILE A 91 19.48 -9.63 7.90
N SER A 92 19.19 -10.92 7.70
CA SER A 92 17.86 -11.52 7.92
C SER A 92 16.73 -10.74 7.22
N LEU A 93 17.00 -10.26 6.01
CA LEU A 93 16.10 -9.43 5.20
C LEU A 93 16.18 -9.85 3.73
N ALA A 94 15.02 -9.99 3.11
CA ALA A 94 14.87 -10.21 1.67
C ALA A 94 14.47 -8.92 0.95
N ASP A 95 13.48 -8.20 1.49
CA ASP A 95 13.00 -6.92 0.92
C ASP A 95 12.10 -6.18 1.93
N ALA A 96 11.73 -4.93 1.62
CA ALA A 96 10.81 -4.14 2.42
C ALA A 96 9.97 -3.19 1.57
N VAL A 97 8.76 -2.87 2.03
CA VAL A 97 7.89 -1.88 1.41
C VAL A 97 7.13 -1.10 2.48
N ASP A 98 7.05 0.22 2.29
CA ASP A 98 6.25 1.11 3.11
C ASP A 98 4.98 1.49 2.35
N VAL A 99 3.82 1.33 3.01
CA VAL A 99 2.51 1.57 2.41
C VAL A 99 1.80 2.68 3.18
N PRO A 100 1.46 3.82 2.54
CA PRO A 100 0.62 4.82 3.18
C PRO A 100 -0.83 4.33 3.25
N VAL A 101 -1.40 4.31 4.46
CA VAL A 101 -2.79 3.90 4.68
C VAL A 101 -3.56 4.97 5.44
N THR A 102 -4.87 5.03 5.24
CA THR A 102 -5.78 5.97 5.96
C THR A 102 -6.77 5.25 6.87
N ALA A 103 -6.86 3.92 6.77
CA ALA A 103 -7.70 3.11 7.62
C ALA A 103 -6.96 2.74 8.91
N ALA A 104 -7.69 2.70 10.02
CA ALA A 104 -7.15 2.29 11.32
C ALA A 104 -6.81 0.79 11.36
N VAL A 105 -7.56 -0.02 10.61
CA VAL A 105 -7.34 -1.46 10.45
C VAL A 105 -7.28 -1.78 8.97
N VAL A 106 -6.26 -2.54 8.56
CA VAL A 106 -6.09 -2.99 7.18
C VAL A 106 -5.87 -4.50 7.14
N ARG A 107 -6.41 -5.17 6.12
CA ARG A 107 -6.15 -6.58 5.86
C ARG A 107 -4.88 -6.71 5.02
N VAL A 108 -3.85 -7.30 5.59
CA VAL A 108 -2.63 -7.67 4.85
C VAL A 108 -2.75 -9.12 4.40
N ARG A 109 -2.53 -9.37 3.11
CA ARG A 109 -2.47 -10.70 2.51
C ARG A 109 -1.14 -10.89 1.81
N VAL A 110 -0.42 -11.96 2.15
CA VAL A 110 0.84 -12.33 1.52
C VAL A 110 0.68 -13.68 0.85
N GLU A 111 1.15 -13.79 -0.39
CA GLU A 111 1.11 -15.03 -1.17
C GLU A 111 2.47 -15.28 -1.81
N VAL A 112 2.96 -16.51 -1.66
CA VAL A 112 4.07 -17.05 -2.46
C VAL A 112 3.45 -17.83 -3.63
N GLN A 113 3.85 -17.51 -4.85
CA GLN A 113 3.32 -18.15 -6.06
C GLN A 113 3.55 -19.67 -6.03
N GLY A 114 2.46 -20.45 -6.11
CA GLY A 114 2.52 -21.91 -6.04
C GLY A 114 2.84 -22.46 -4.63
N GLY A 115 2.75 -21.62 -3.60
CA GLY A 115 3.12 -21.93 -2.23
C GLY A 115 2.09 -21.43 -1.20
N PRO A 116 2.53 -21.13 0.03
CA PRO A 116 1.66 -20.71 1.12
C PRO A 116 1.05 -19.33 0.91
N VAL A 117 -0.07 -19.11 1.59
CA VAL A 117 -0.76 -17.81 1.73
C VAL A 117 -0.97 -17.54 3.21
N ALA A 118 -0.80 -16.30 3.64
CA ALA A 118 -1.18 -15.86 4.98
C ALA A 118 -1.88 -14.50 4.94
N GLU A 119 -2.80 -14.30 5.88
CA GLU A 119 -3.63 -13.10 5.99
C GLU A 119 -3.77 -12.67 7.45
N GLN A 120 -3.73 -11.36 7.70
CA GLN A 120 -3.90 -10.80 9.03
C GLN A 120 -4.51 -9.39 8.96
N ASP A 121 -5.42 -9.09 9.89
CA ASP A 121 -5.87 -7.71 10.15
C ASP A 121 -4.84 -7.00 11.04
N ILE A 122 -4.35 -5.85 10.58
CA ILE A 122 -3.33 -5.05 11.26
C ILE A 122 -3.94 -3.75 11.75
N ARG A 123 -3.80 -3.48 13.05
CA ARG A 123 -4.17 -2.19 13.65
C ARG A 123 -3.02 -1.22 13.49
N VAL A 124 -3.06 -0.40 12.46
CA VAL A 124 -1.87 0.34 12.00
C VAL A 124 -1.37 1.36 13.02
N ALA A 125 -2.27 1.98 13.78
CA ALA A 125 -1.90 2.90 14.86
C ALA A 125 -1.25 2.21 16.07
N GLU A 126 -1.49 0.90 16.26
CA GLU A 126 -0.96 0.12 17.39
C GLU A 126 0.29 -0.66 16.99
N THR A 127 0.28 -1.30 15.82
CA THR A 127 1.35 -2.19 15.33
C THR A 127 1.65 -1.89 13.85
N PRO A 128 2.37 -0.80 13.54
CA PRO A 128 2.62 -0.39 12.16
C PRO A 128 3.70 -1.23 11.46
N PHE A 129 4.47 -2.03 12.20
CA PHE A 129 5.53 -2.89 11.63
C PHE A 129 5.01 -4.32 11.47
N VAL A 130 5.18 -4.90 10.29
CA VAL A 130 4.79 -6.28 9.99
C VAL A 130 5.99 -7.01 9.39
N ASP A 131 6.53 -7.92 10.17
CA ASP A 131 7.52 -8.89 9.71
C ASP A 131 6.81 -10.08 9.05
N ILE A 132 7.24 -10.40 7.84
CA ILE A 132 6.75 -11.52 7.04
C ILE A 132 7.88 -12.53 6.96
N ARG A 133 7.62 -13.74 7.47
CA ARG A 133 8.61 -14.82 7.52
C ARG A 133 8.05 -16.07 6.89
N ARG A 134 8.94 -16.88 6.32
CA ARG A 134 8.64 -18.24 5.89
C ARG A 134 9.35 -19.23 6.79
N VAL A 135 8.59 -19.91 7.64
CA VAL A 135 9.12 -20.88 8.62
C VAL A 135 8.41 -22.20 8.39
N ASP A 136 9.18 -23.28 8.24
CA ASP A 136 8.66 -24.64 7.98
C ASP A 136 7.68 -24.70 6.79
N GLY A 137 7.97 -23.92 5.74
CA GLY A 137 7.15 -23.84 4.53
C GLY A 137 5.84 -23.05 4.68
N GLN A 138 5.56 -22.47 5.85
CA GLN A 138 4.39 -21.64 6.11
C GLN A 138 4.77 -20.16 6.16
N LEU A 139 3.86 -19.27 5.76
CA LEU A 139 4.01 -17.83 5.97
C LEU A 139 3.50 -17.45 7.36
N GLN A 140 4.26 -16.60 8.04
CA GLN A 140 3.90 -16.00 9.31
C GLN A 140 3.97 -14.48 9.17
N LEU A 141 2.93 -13.79 9.61
CA LEU A 141 2.89 -12.35 9.74
C LEU A 141 3.00 -12.01 11.22
N HIS A 142 3.94 -11.15 11.58
CA HIS A 142 4.16 -10.71 12.95
C HIS A 142 4.06 -9.18 13.01
N ALA A 143 2.95 -8.70 13.56
CA ALA A 143 2.71 -7.28 13.76
C ALA A 143 3.30 -6.81 15.09
N SER A 144 4.05 -5.71 15.08
CA SER A 144 4.71 -5.14 16.25
C SER A 144 4.62 -3.62 16.30
N VAL A 145 4.74 -3.08 17.52
CA VAL A 145 4.74 -1.64 17.80
C VAL A 145 6.02 -0.99 17.28
N ASP A 146 7.15 -1.69 17.45
CA ASP A 146 8.47 -1.26 17.04
C ASP A 146 9.04 -2.19 15.97
N GLU A 147 9.97 -1.66 15.19
CA GLU A 147 10.74 -2.47 14.27
C GLU A 147 11.57 -3.52 15.03
N MET A 148 11.43 -4.80 14.65
CA MET A 148 12.24 -5.85 15.24
C MET A 148 13.71 -5.69 14.81
N PRO A 149 14.68 -5.78 15.74
CA PRO A 149 16.09 -5.60 15.42
C PRO A 149 16.58 -6.61 14.37
N MET A 150 17.50 -6.17 13.52
CA MET A 150 18.26 -7.05 12.64
C MET A 150 19.18 -7.93 13.50
N LEU A 151 19.23 -9.23 13.19
CA LEU A 151 20.06 -10.22 13.89
C LEU A 151 21.44 -10.32 13.23
#